data_AF-A0A8H9L2R7-F1
#
_entry.id   AF-A0A8H9L2R7-F1
#
_cell.length_a   1.000
_cell.length_b   1.000
_cell.length_c   1.000
_cell.angle_alpha   90.00
_cell.angle_beta   90.00
_cell.angle_gamma   90.00
#
_symmetry.space_group_name_H-M   'P 1'
#
loop_
_entity.id
_entity.type
_entity.pdbx_description
1 polymer ?
#
loop_
_entity_poly.entity_id
_entity_poly.type
_entity_poly.pdbx_seq_one_letter_code
_entity_poly.pdbx_strand_id
1 'polypeptide(L)'
;MSPARSGGGAGRWLARLLNPGAPAARRTQGTQTRTLAKAPADKPRPLTTQRVGDDLARRGYRFRIDDDGDVTGTWDGNRFWFLLLGEHDEILQVRGRWAGALPPGARLAVLQAANDWNRERIWPKVYTREEGGGLALYAEVSVDFEHGATEEQLAQTVSCGLVTASQFFSTVASLAPPADPDTPDAS
;
A
#
# COMPACT_ATOMS: atom_id res chain seq x y z
N MET A 1 11.02 47.01 8.42
CA MET A 1 9.64 47.52 8.67
C MET A 1 8.70 46.83 7.69
N SER A 2 7.85 45.93 8.19
CA SER A 2 6.52 45.65 7.59
C SER A 2 5.53 46.61 8.25
N PRO A 3 4.45 47.01 7.56
CA PRO A 3 3.13 46.34 7.66
C PRO A 3 2.38 46.34 6.29
N ALA A 4 1.15 45.87 6.02
CA ALA A 4 0.10 45.05 6.65
C ALA A 4 -0.87 44.57 5.54
N ARG A 5 -1.80 43.68 5.92
CA ARG A 5 -2.78 42.89 5.14
C ARG A 5 -3.89 43.67 4.40
N SER A 6 -4.44 43.05 3.34
CA SER A 6 -5.83 42.53 3.22
C SER A 6 -6.49 42.73 1.83
N GLY A 7 -7.35 41.77 1.41
CA GLY A 7 -8.55 42.08 0.61
C GLY A 7 -8.78 41.36 -0.73
N GLY A 8 -9.54 40.25 -0.71
CA GLY A 8 -10.73 39.93 -1.54
C GLY A 8 -10.75 40.09 -3.08
N GLY A 9 -11.17 39.04 -3.78
CA GLY A 9 -11.48 39.10 -5.22
C GLY A 9 -12.18 37.87 -5.79
N ALA A 10 -13.26 37.40 -5.15
CA ALA A 10 -14.21 36.46 -5.76
C ALA A 10 -14.95 37.17 -6.92
N GLY A 11 -14.87 36.65 -8.15
CA GLY A 11 -15.61 37.28 -9.26
C GLY A 11 -15.44 36.73 -10.67
N ARG A 12 -14.55 35.76 -10.93
CA ARG A 12 -14.34 35.26 -12.32
C ARG A 12 -15.25 34.12 -12.75
N TRP A 13 -16.06 33.55 -11.85
CA TRP A 13 -16.98 32.47 -12.19
C TRP A 13 -18.33 32.97 -12.74
N LEU A 14 -18.78 34.16 -12.32
CA LEU A 14 -20.08 34.72 -12.72
C LEU A 14 -20.10 35.31 -14.14
N ALA A 15 -18.95 35.66 -14.73
CA ALA A 15 -18.89 36.21 -16.09
C ALA A 15 -19.09 35.16 -17.21
N ARG A 16 -19.07 33.86 -16.88
CA ARG A 16 -19.23 32.76 -17.86
C ARG A 16 -20.69 32.32 -18.05
N LEU A 17 -21.63 32.84 -17.28
CA LEU A 17 -23.04 32.40 -17.31
C LEU A 17 -23.94 33.23 -18.25
N LEU A 18 -23.42 34.27 -18.91
CA LEU A 18 -24.25 35.20 -19.70
C LEU A 18 -23.77 35.45 -21.14
N ASN A 19 -22.85 34.64 -21.68
CA ASN A 19 -22.42 34.78 -23.07
C ASN A 19 -22.47 33.43 -23.83
N PRO A 20 -23.59 33.08 -24.48
CA PRO A 20 -23.64 31.93 -25.36
C PRO A 20 -22.89 32.26 -26.66
N GLY A 21 -21.63 31.86 -26.74
CA GLY A 21 -20.81 31.97 -27.95
C GLY A 21 -21.35 31.08 -29.08
N ALA A 22 -21.30 31.62 -30.31
CA ALA A 22 -21.72 30.97 -31.55
C ALA A 22 -21.08 29.58 -31.77
N PRO A 23 -21.75 28.66 -32.51
CA PRO A 23 -21.26 27.31 -32.68
C PRO A 23 -19.98 27.31 -33.52
N ALA A 24 -18.89 26.81 -32.93
CA ALA A 24 -17.66 26.55 -33.65
C ALA A 24 -17.90 25.49 -34.74
N ALA A 25 -17.52 25.81 -35.97
CA ALA A 25 -17.65 24.93 -37.13
C ALA A 25 -17.02 23.56 -36.86
N ARG A 26 -17.78 22.50 -37.16
CA ARG A 26 -17.42 21.11 -36.91
C ARG A 26 -16.23 20.72 -37.78
N ARG A 27 -15.03 20.68 -37.19
CA ARG A 27 -13.82 20.17 -37.84
C ARG A 27 -13.96 18.65 -37.96
N THR A 28 -14.25 18.16 -39.15
CA THR A 28 -14.21 16.73 -39.49
C THR A 28 -12.76 16.26 -39.49
N GLN A 29 -12.24 15.88 -38.31
CA GLN A 29 -11.06 15.05 -38.25
C GLN A 29 -11.45 13.64 -38.69
N GLY A 30 -10.90 13.22 -39.84
CA GLY A 30 -11.04 11.86 -40.31
C GLY A 30 -10.64 10.87 -39.22
N THR A 31 -11.44 9.81 -39.09
CA THR A 31 -11.15 8.68 -38.22
C THR A 31 -9.86 8.02 -38.68
N GLN A 32 -8.72 8.47 -38.16
CA GLN A 32 -7.51 7.66 -38.19
C GLN A 32 -7.71 6.57 -37.16
N THR A 33 -8.11 5.39 -37.65
CA THR A 33 -8.09 4.17 -36.86
C THR A 33 -6.64 3.93 -36.46
N ARG A 34 -6.27 4.36 -35.25
CA ARG A 34 -4.97 4.04 -34.67
C ARG A 34 -4.98 2.55 -34.41
N THR A 35 -4.43 1.78 -35.34
CA THR A 35 -4.17 0.36 -35.14
C THR A 35 -3.12 0.26 -34.04
N LEU A 36 -3.57 0.20 -32.80
CA LEU A 36 -2.74 -0.22 -31.68
C LEU A 36 -2.34 -1.65 -32.00
N ALA A 37 -1.12 -1.84 -32.47
CA ALA A 37 -0.53 -3.17 -32.53
C ALA A 37 -0.71 -3.78 -31.13
N LYS A 38 -1.48 -4.86 -31.04
CA LYS A 38 -1.73 -5.57 -29.80
C LYS A 38 -0.38 -6.13 -29.35
N ALA A 39 0.25 -5.47 -28.37
CA ALA A 39 1.41 -6.03 -27.71
C ALA A 39 1.06 -7.44 -27.25
N PRO A 40 1.96 -8.43 -27.41
CA PRO A 40 1.69 -9.78 -26.95
C PRO A 40 1.30 -9.70 -25.47
N ALA A 41 0.07 -10.12 -25.16
CA ALA A 41 -0.42 -10.10 -23.79
C ALA A 41 0.36 -11.14 -22.99
N ASP A 42 0.98 -10.72 -21.89
CA ASP A 42 1.59 -11.64 -20.95
C ASP A 42 0.51 -12.61 -20.45
N LYS A 43 0.81 -13.91 -20.47
CA LYS A 43 -0.14 -14.95 -20.09
C LYS A 43 0.02 -15.22 -18.60
N PRO A 44 -1.09 -15.36 -17.84
CA PRO A 44 -1.02 -15.81 -16.47
C PRO A 44 -0.23 -17.12 -16.36
N ARG A 45 0.73 -17.14 -15.44
CA ARG A 45 1.51 -18.34 -15.08
C ARG A 45 1.24 -18.67 -13.62
N PRO A 46 1.44 -19.93 -13.20
CA PRO A 46 1.33 -20.31 -11.78
C PRO A 46 2.16 -19.40 -10.87
N LEU A 47 1.63 -19.12 -9.68
CA LEU A 47 2.34 -18.40 -8.63
C LEU A 47 3.49 -19.28 -8.12
N THR A 48 4.66 -18.70 -7.92
CA THR A 48 5.80 -19.39 -7.28
C THR A 48 6.62 -18.39 -6.47
N THR A 49 7.28 -18.88 -5.42
CA THR A 49 8.23 -18.12 -4.60
C THR A 49 9.33 -17.48 -5.46
N GLN A 50 9.83 -18.20 -6.47
CA GLN A 50 10.82 -17.68 -7.42
C GLN A 50 10.32 -16.43 -8.14
N ARG A 51 9.06 -16.42 -8.62
CA ARG A 51 8.51 -15.26 -9.33
C ARG A 51 8.38 -14.03 -8.42
N VAL A 52 8.03 -14.24 -7.15
CA VAL A 52 8.02 -13.17 -6.15
C VAL A 52 9.43 -12.62 -5.95
N GLY A 53 10.42 -13.50 -5.74
CA GLY A 53 11.82 -13.12 -5.61
C GLY A 53 12.36 -12.37 -6.84
N ASP A 54 12.02 -12.83 -8.05
CA ASP A 54 12.40 -12.18 -9.31
C ASP A 54 11.81 -10.77 -9.40
N ASP A 55 10.56 -10.55 -8.98
CA ASP A 55 9.95 -9.21 -8.94
C ASP A 55 10.68 -8.27 -7.97
N LEU A 56 10.98 -8.75 -6.76
CA LEU A 56 11.72 -7.98 -5.77
C LEU A 56 13.14 -7.64 -6.27
N ALA A 57 13.83 -8.61 -6.88
CA ALA A 57 15.16 -8.41 -7.45
C ALA A 57 15.17 -7.38 -8.57
N ARG A 58 14.19 -7.42 -9.49
CA ARG A 58 14.05 -6.42 -10.57
C ARG A 58 13.86 -4.99 -10.06
N ARG A 59 13.27 -4.84 -8.87
CA ARG A 59 13.08 -3.54 -8.19
C ARG A 59 14.28 -3.09 -7.36
N GLY A 60 15.32 -3.93 -7.25
CA GLY A 60 16.48 -3.67 -6.40
C GLY A 60 16.19 -3.82 -4.90
N TYR A 61 15.12 -4.51 -4.52
CA TYR A 61 14.81 -4.76 -3.12
C TYR A 61 15.68 -5.88 -2.56
N ARG A 62 16.13 -5.70 -1.31
CA ARG A 62 16.88 -6.72 -0.59
C ARG A 62 15.90 -7.65 0.13
N PHE A 63 16.02 -8.94 -0.14
CA PHE A 63 15.26 -9.99 0.51
C PHE A 63 16.16 -11.20 0.79
N ARG A 64 15.67 -12.12 1.60
CA ARG A 64 16.23 -13.46 1.79
C ARG A 64 15.10 -14.49 1.74
N ILE A 65 15.48 -15.76 1.64
CA ILE A 65 14.60 -16.89 1.89
C ILE A 65 14.87 -17.35 3.32
N ASP A 66 13.85 -17.56 4.13
CA ASP A 66 13.99 -18.08 5.49
C ASP A 66 13.96 -19.64 5.52
N ASP A 67 14.03 -20.20 6.72
CA ASP A 67 14.16 -21.66 6.91
C ASP A 67 12.91 -22.43 6.44
N ASP A 68 11.77 -21.75 6.34
CA ASP A 68 10.50 -22.31 5.85
C ASP A 68 10.35 -22.15 4.33
N GLY A 69 11.31 -21.50 3.66
CA GLY A 69 11.28 -21.26 2.23
C GLY A 69 10.54 -19.99 1.80
N ASP A 70 10.12 -19.16 2.75
CA ASP A 70 9.37 -17.93 2.49
C ASP A 70 10.31 -16.77 2.15
N VAL A 71 9.85 -15.90 1.24
CA VAL A 71 10.58 -14.66 0.95
C VAL A 71 10.32 -13.66 2.07
N THR A 72 11.38 -13.12 2.66
CA THR A 72 11.30 -12.12 3.73
C THR A 72 12.29 -10.99 3.55
N GLY A 73 11.93 -9.80 4.02
CA GLY A 73 12.78 -8.61 3.96
C GLY A 73 12.32 -7.51 4.91
N THR A 74 12.93 -6.34 4.78
CA THR A 74 12.63 -5.16 5.60
C THR A 74 12.32 -3.96 4.72
N TRP A 75 11.21 -3.29 5.00
CA TRP A 75 10.76 -2.06 4.33
C TRP A 75 10.36 -1.04 5.39
N ASP A 76 10.92 0.17 5.30
CA ASP A 76 10.69 1.26 6.27
C ASP A 76 10.88 0.82 7.73
N GLY A 77 11.89 -0.03 7.97
CA GLY A 77 12.19 -0.61 9.29
C GLY A 77 11.26 -1.75 9.72
N ASN A 78 10.16 -2.00 9.00
CA ASN A 78 9.19 -3.05 9.30
C ASN A 78 9.55 -4.35 8.59
N ARG A 79 9.26 -5.49 9.22
CA ARG A 79 9.50 -6.80 8.60
C ARG A 79 8.33 -7.19 7.72
N PHE A 80 8.63 -7.76 6.56
CA PHE A 80 7.64 -8.30 5.64
C PHE A 80 7.96 -9.75 5.25
N TRP A 81 6.89 -10.49 4.98
CA TRP A 81 6.90 -11.82 4.41
C TRP A 81 6.01 -11.85 3.18
N PHE A 82 6.40 -12.64 2.18
CA PHE A 82 5.62 -12.94 0.99
C PHE A 82 5.35 -14.43 0.99
N LEU A 83 4.20 -14.78 1.55
CA LEU A 83 3.79 -16.16 1.79
C LEU A 83 2.99 -16.65 0.60
N LEU A 84 3.25 -17.89 0.18
CA LEU A 84 2.37 -18.64 -0.68
C LEU A 84 1.52 -19.55 0.23
N LEU A 85 0.20 -19.38 0.17
CA LEU A 85 -0.76 -20.08 1.02
C LEU A 85 -1.77 -20.82 0.15
N GLY A 86 -2.56 -21.71 0.76
CA GLY A 86 -3.54 -22.54 0.06
C GLY A 86 -3.06 -23.98 -0.07
N GLU A 87 -3.91 -24.84 -0.63
CA GLU A 87 -3.55 -26.26 -0.83
C GLU A 87 -2.56 -26.45 -2.00
N HIS A 88 -2.48 -25.47 -2.90
CA HIS A 88 -1.69 -25.47 -4.13
C HIS A 88 -0.70 -24.30 -4.20
N ASP A 89 -0.40 -23.65 -3.06
CA ASP A 89 0.46 -22.47 -2.98
C ASP A 89 -0.02 -21.31 -3.88
N GLU A 90 -1.34 -21.19 -4.03
CA GLU A 90 -2.01 -20.34 -5.02
C GLU A 90 -2.35 -18.93 -4.52
N ILE A 91 -2.34 -18.71 -3.20
CA ILE A 91 -2.65 -17.40 -2.60
C ILE A 91 -1.35 -16.69 -2.26
N LEU A 92 -1.09 -15.55 -2.92
CA LEU A 92 -0.02 -14.65 -2.50
C LEU A 92 -0.50 -13.77 -1.34
N GLN A 93 0.18 -13.87 -0.21
CA GLN A 93 0.01 -12.94 0.90
C GLN A 93 1.25 -12.10 1.14
N VAL A 94 1.08 -10.78 1.03
CA VAL A 94 2.09 -9.79 1.46
C VAL A 94 1.73 -9.38 2.88
N ARG A 95 2.50 -9.85 3.86
CA ARG A 95 2.26 -9.58 5.28
C ARG A 95 3.38 -8.75 5.87
N GLY A 96 3.05 -7.59 6.41
CA GLY A 96 3.95 -6.78 7.21
C GLY A 96 3.69 -6.98 8.71
N ARG A 97 4.76 -6.90 9.50
CA ARG A 97 4.73 -6.71 10.95
C ARG A 97 5.40 -5.39 11.29
N TRP A 98 4.69 -4.55 12.03
CA TRP A 98 5.25 -3.30 12.54
C TRP A 98 6.43 -3.59 13.47
N ALA A 99 7.52 -2.86 13.31
CA ALA A 99 8.70 -3.01 14.16
C ALA A 99 8.61 -2.22 15.47
N GLY A 100 7.66 -1.28 15.57
CA GLY A 100 7.48 -0.47 16.76
C GLY A 100 6.93 -1.24 17.97
N ALA A 101 7.10 -0.64 19.14
CA ALA A 101 6.50 -1.09 20.39
C ALA A 101 5.33 -0.18 20.75
N LEU A 102 4.30 -0.75 21.36
CA LEU A 102 3.16 0.02 21.86
C LEU A 102 3.45 0.52 23.28
N PRO A 103 3.29 1.82 23.56
CA PRO A 103 3.46 2.31 24.92
C PRO A 103 2.34 1.77 25.83
N PRO A 104 2.59 1.66 27.15
CA PRO A 104 1.56 1.29 28.12
C PRO A 104 0.32 2.16 27.96
N GLY A 105 -0.86 1.53 27.86
CA GLY A 105 -2.15 2.24 27.71
C GLY A 105 -2.56 2.60 26.27
N ALA A 106 -1.68 2.50 25.27
CA ALA A 106 -2.04 2.81 23.87
C ALA A 106 -2.92 1.75 23.18
N ARG A 107 -3.13 0.59 23.83
CA ARG A 107 -3.89 -0.54 23.29
C ARG A 107 -5.24 -0.14 22.70
N LEU A 108 -6.04 0.64 23.42
CA LEU A 108 -7.38 1.01 22.97
C LEU A 108 -7.33 1.90 21.71
N ALA A 109 -6.46 2.91 21.70
CA ALA A 109 -6.29 3.82 20.57
C ALA A 109 -5.84 3.08 19.30
N VAL A 110 -4.92 2.12 19.45
CA VAL A 110 -4.41 1.31 18.33
C VAL A 110 -5.49 0.40 17.77
N LEU A 111 -6.26 -0.27 18.63
CA LEU A 111 -7.37 -1.12 18.19
C LEU A 111 -8.45 -0.30 17.48
N GLN A 112 -8.71 0.92 17.95
CA GLN A 112 -9.61 1.84 17.27
C GLN A 112 -9.07 2.26 15.90
N ALA A 113 -7.79 2.63 15.80
CA ALA A 113 -7.16 2.95 14.52
C ALA A 113 -7.18 1.78 13.53
N ALA A 114 -6.99 0.55 14.01
CA ALA A 114 -7.09 -0.66 13.20
C ALA A 114 -8.52 -0.89 12.68
N ASN A 115 -9.53 -0.71 13.55
CA ASN A 115 -10.94 -0.80 13.15
C ASN A 115 -11.34 0.28 12.15
N ASP A 116 -10.92 1.52 12.38
CA ASP A 116 -11.18 2.64 11.48
C ASP A 116 -10.54 2.39 10.11
N TRP A 117 -9.30 1.89 10.10
CA TRP A 117 -8.61 1.54 8.87
C TRP A 117 -9.37 0.48 8.06
N ASN A 118 -9.70 -0.66 8.69
CA ASN A 118 -10.44 -1.76 8.05
C ASN A 118 -11.84 -1.35 7.59
N ARG A 119 -12.48 -0.38 8.27
CA ARG A 119 -13.79 0.13 7.88
C ARG A 119 -13.73 1.04 6.66
N GLU A 120 -12.68 1.85 6.55
CA GLU A 120 -12.60 2.95 5.58
C GLU A 120 -11.81 2.61 4.32
N ARG A 121 -10.99 1.56 4.36
CA ARG A 121 -10.07 1.20 3.29
C ARG A 121 -10.22 -0.27 2.91
N ILE A 122 -10.10 -0.54 1.62
CA ILE A 122 -10.10 -1.91 1.09
C ILE A 122 -8.81 -2.64 1.50
N TRP A 123 -7.67 -1.94 1.51
CA TRP A 123 -6.37 -2.52 1.80
C TRP A 123 -5.51 -1.65 2.73
N PRO A 124 -4.60 -2.28 3.50
CA PRO A 124 -4.57 -3.72 3.83
C PRO A 124 -5.64 -4.09 4.86
N LYS A 125 -5.87 -5.39 5.06
CA LYS A 125 -6.48 -5.89 6.30
C LYS A 125 -5.47 -5.74 7.43
N VAL A 126 -5.87 -5.16 8.56
CA VAL A 126 -4.99 -4.93 9.70
C VAL A 126 -5.52 -5.60 10.96
N TYR A 127 -4.62 -6.08 11.82
CA TYR A 127 -4.98 -6.76 13.06
C TYR A 127 -3.82 -6.78 14.06
N THR A 128 -4.11 -7.17 15.30
CA THR A 128 -3.13 -7.36 16.36
C THR A 128 -3.02 -8.82 16.78
N ARG A 129 -1.85 -9.24 17.26
CA ARG A 129 -1.62 -10.54 17.92
C ARG A 129 -0.85 -10.35 19.21
N GLU A 130 -1.06 -11.23 20.18
CA GLU A 130 -0.22 -11.26 21.38
C GLU A 130 1.12 -11.93 21.05
N GLU A 131 2.22 -11.23 21.32
CA GLU A 131 3.60 -11.68 21.07
C GLU A 131 4.52 -11.13 22.16
N GLY A 132 5.38 -11.97 22.73
CA GLY A 132 6.43 -11.53 23.66
C GLY A 132 5.92 -10.73 24.86
N GLY A 133 4.71 -11.01 25.35
CA GLY A 133 4.09 -10.28 26.45
C GLY A 133 3.43 -8.94 26.08
N GLY A 134 3.40 -8.58 24.80
CA GLY A 134 2.76 -7.37 24.28
C GLY A 134 1.87 -7.63 23.06
N LEU A 135 1.43 -6.54 22.43
CA LEU A 135 0.66 -6.60 21.18
C LEU A 135 1.55 -6.27 19.99
N ALA A 136 1.61 -7.19 19.03
CA ALA A 136 2.18 -6.98 17.71
C ALA A 136 1.11 -6.56 16.71
N LEU A 137 1.48 -5.69 15.78
CA LEU A 137 0.62 -5.15 14.73
C LEU A 137 0.98 -5.71 13.37
N TYR A 138 -0.04 -6.16 12.65
CA TYR A 138 0.07 -6.77 11.35
C TYR A 138 -0.82 -6.07 10.32
N ALA A 139 -0.33 -6.06 9.09
CA ALA A 139 -1.06 -5.60 7.93
C ALA A 139 -0.83 -6.60 6.80
N GLU A 140 -1.89 -7.05 6.14
CA GLU A 140 -1.78 -8.01 5.04
C GLU A 140 -2.69 -7.68 3.85
N VAL A 141 -2.19 -7.96 2.66
CA VAL A 141 -2.96 -8.07 1.41
C VAL A 141 -2.81 -9.50 0.93
N SER A 142 -3.91 -10.15 0.60
CA SER A 142 -3.92 -11.52 0.07
C SER A 142 -4.71 -11.55 -1.23
N VAL A 143 -4.15 -12.20 -2.25
CA VAL A 143 -4.80 -12.36 -3.55
C VAL A 143 -4.67 -13.82 -3.96
N ASP A 144 -5.81 -14.41 -4.31
CA ASP A 144 -5.89 -15.75 -4.88
C ASP A 144 -5.50 -15.70 -6.36
N PHE A 145 -4.50 -16.49 -6.71
CA PHE A 145 -3.98 -16.69 -8.05
C PHE A 145 -4.10 -18.16 -8.49
N GLU A 146 -5.17 -18.87 -8.10
CA GLU A 146 -5.50 -20.24 -8.55
C GLU A 146 -5.34 -20.42 -10.07
N HIS A 147 -5.71 -19.40 -10.86
CA HIS A 147 -5.60 -19.43 -12.33
C HIS A 147 -4.33 -18.74 -12.87
N GLY A 148 -3.36 -18.50 -12.00
CA GLY A 148 -2.11 -17.82 -12.29
C GLY A 148 -2.21 -16.28 -12.29
N ALA A 149 -1.04 -15.66 -12.37
CA ALA A 149 -0.86 -14.21 -12.44
C ALA A 149 0.07 -13.84 -13.59
N THR A 150 -0.17 -12.72 -14.27
CA THR A 150 0.86 -12.08 -15.11
C THR A 150 1.95 -11.45 -14.24
N GLU A 151 3.08 -11.09 -14.83
CA GLU A 151 4.13 -10.37 -14.08
C GLU A 151 3.63 -9.03 -13.54
N GLU A 152 2.77 -8.32 -14.30
CA GLU A 152 2.19 -7.04 -13.88
C GLU A 152 1.22 -7.20 -12.71
N GLN A 153 0.36 -8.23 -12.72
CA GLN A 153 -0.56 -8.52 -11.61
C GLN A 153 0.22 -8.86 -10.33
N LEU A 154 1.25 -9.69 -10.44
CA LEU A 154 2.11 -10.06 -9.32
C LEU A 154 2.81 -8.81 -8.74
N ALA A 155 3.43 -8.03 -9.62
CA ALA A 155 4.10 -6.77 -9.31
C ALA A 155 3.16 -5.77 -8.62
N GLN A 156 1.91 -5.65 -9.09
CA GLN A 156 0.91 -4.77 -8.51
C GLN A 156 0.49 -5.24 -7.12
N THR A 157 0.28 -6.54 -6.91
CA THR A 157 -0.05 -7.10 -5.58
C THR A 157 1.08 -6.87 -4.58
N VAL A 158 2.33 -7.15 -4.96
CA VAL A 158 3.52 -6.88 -4.15
C VAL A 158 3.59 -5.39 -3.76
N SER A 159 3.44 -4.50 -4.73
CA SER A 159 3.49 -3.05 -4.50
C SER A 159 2.35 -2.58 -3.60
N CYS A 160 1.13 -3.07 -3.84
CA CYS A 160 -0.04 -2.74 -3.04
C CYS A 160 0.18 -3.14 -1.58
N GLY A 161 0.59 -4.38 -1.33
CA GLY A 161 0.84 -4.89 0.01
C GLY A 161 1.91 -4.08 0.76
N LEU A 162 3.07 -3.85 0.13
CA LEU A 162 4.16 -3.08 0.74
C LEU A 162 3.76 -1.64 1.07
N VAL A 163 3.20 -0.93 0.08
CA VAL A 163 2.90 0.50 0.22
C VAL A 163 1.77 0.72 1.21
N THR A 164 0.68 -0.03 1.10
CA THR A 164 -0.51 0.20 1.94
C THR A 164 -0.29 -0.26 3.38
N ALA A 165 0.48 -1.33 3.61
CA ALA A 165 0.93 -1.70 4.96
C ALA A 165 1.83 -0.63 5.59
N SER A 166 2.78 -0.09 4.83
CA SER A 166 3.67 0.96 5.33
C SER A 166 2.93 2.25 5.67
N GLN A 167 1.86 2.59 4.93
CA GLN A 167 0.97 3.71 5.27
C GLN A 167 0.23 3.47 6.59
N PHE A 168 -0.29 2.26 6.81
CA PHE A 168 -0.93 1.92 8.08
C PHE A 168 0.06 2.02 9.25
N PHE A 169 1.26 1.43 9.10
CA PHE A 169 2.30 1.50 10.12
C PHE A 169 2.76 2.92 10.42
N SER A 170 2.86 3.78 9.40
CA SER A 170 3.14 5.21 9.58
C SER A 170 2.02 5.92 10.35
N THR A 171 0.76 5.54 10.10
CA THR A 171 -0.40 6.09 10.81
C THR A 171 -0.33 5.71 12.29
N VAL A 172 -0.08 4.43 12.60
CA VAL A 172 0.06 3.96 13.99
C VAL A 172 1.28 4.58 14.68
N ALA A 173 2.41 4.71 13.98
CA ALA A 173 3.60 5.37 14.52
C ALA A 173 3.38 6.84 14.86
N SER A 174 2.43 7.53 14.21
CA SER A 174 2.07 8.91 14.58
C SER A 174 1.19 8.99 15.84
N LEU A 175 0.52 7.89 16.20
CA LEU A 175 -0.34 7.78 17.40
C LEU A 175 0.45 7.29 18.62
N ALA A 176 1.47 6.47 18.40
CA ALA A 176 2.40 6.04 19.42
C ALA A 176 3.59 7.00 19.47
N PRO A 177 3.72 7.88 20.48
CA PRO A 177 4.94 8.68 20.61
C PRO A 177 6.17 7.75 20.66
N PRO A 178 7.33 8.19 20.15
CA PRO A 178 8.55 7.38 20.23
C PRO A 178 8.79 7.01 21.70
N ALA A 179 9.16 5.75 21.93
CA ALA A 179 9.63 5.33 23.25
C ALA A 179 10.78 6.27 23.64
N ASP A 180 10.68 6.86 24.83
CA ASP A 180 11.70 7.75 25.35
C ASP A 180 13.02 6.95 25.45
N PRO A 181 14.11 7.35 24.76
CA PRO A 181 15.38 6.62 24.79
C PRO A 181 15.96 6.49 26.21
N ASP A 182 15.47 7.28 27.16
CA ASP A 182 15.86 7.25 28.58
C ASP A 182 14.95 6.38 29.46
N THR A 183 14.02 5.60 28.89
CA THR A 183 13.26 4.62 29.70
C THR A 183 14.20 3.47 30.08
N PRO A 184 14.58 3.28 31.36
CA PRO A 184 15.48 2.19 31.73
C PRO A 184 14.79 0.85 31.46
N ASP A 185 15.54 -0.14 30.97
CA ASP A 185 15.09 -1.53 30.95
C ASP A 185 14.63 -1.89 32.36
N ALA A 186 13.32 -2.09 32.53
CA ALA A 186 12.75 -2.51 33.78
C ALA A 186 13.33 -3.91 34.09
N SER A 187 14.17 -3.95 35.13
CA SER A 187 14.83 -5.16 35.65
C SER A 187 13.85 -6.16 36.23
#